data_AF-A0A0J8V6L3-F1
#
_entry.id   AF-A0A0J8V6L3-F1
#
_cell.length_a   1.000
_cell.length_b   1.000
_cell.length_c   1.000
_cell.angle_alpha   90.00
_cell.angle_beta   90.00
_cell.angle_gamma   90.00
#
_symmetry.space_group_name_H-M   'P 1'
#
loop_
_entity.id
_entity.type
_entity.pdbx_description
1 polymer ?
#
loop_
_entity_poly.entity_id
_entity_poly.type
_entity_poly.pdbx_seq_one_letter_code
_entity_poly.pdbx_strand_id
1 'polypeptide(L)'
;MDSSDHDGIKRDISITVTDIFDSFEEENNRLPTMEEFRTIFSSHAEQYIGPMDELAVEGIHQTLDKHQHREQKLWRAATELESEQRCLRSD
;
A
#
# COMPACT_ATOMS: atom_id res chain seq x y z
N MET A 1 16.49 9.54 -9.33
CA MET A 1 15.93 8.28 -9.87
C MET A 1 15.09 7.58 -8.79
N ASP A 2 14.14 8.28 -8.17
CA ASP A 2 13.28 7.70 -7.11
C ASP A 2 11.80 7.65 -7.55
N SER A 3 11.44 8.46 -8.56
CA SER A 3 10.08 8.57 -9.10
C SER A 3 9.61 7.31 -9.84
N SER A 4 10.53 6.59 -10.49
CA SER A 4 10.19 5.36 -11.25
C SER A 4 9.82 4.18 -10.34
N ASP A 5 10.40 4.14 -9.14
CA ASP A 5 10.12 3.12 -8.13
C ASP A 5 8.74 3.37 -7.50
N HIS A 6 8.43 4.62 -7.16
CA HIS A 6 7.12 4.99 -6.63
C HIS A 6 5.97 4.80 -7.63
N ASP A 7 6.15 5.21 -8.90
CA ASP A 7 5.13 5.01 -9.94
C ASP A 7 4.91 3.51 -10.24
N GLY A 8 5.97 2.71 -10.19
CA GLY A 8 5.90 1.25 -10.29
C GLY A 8 5.07 0.66 -9.16
N ILE A 9 5.39 1.00 -7.91
CA ILE A 9 4.65 0.55 -6.73
C ILE A 9 3.19 0.99 -6.80
N LYS A 10 2.93 2.25 -7.17
CA LYS A 10 1.58 2.79 -7.31
C LYS A 10 0.78 2.00 -8.34
N ARG A 11 1.35 1.70 -9.51
CA ARG A 11 0.69 0.85 -10.52
C ARG A 11 0.44 -0.57 -10.04
N ASP A 12 1.39 -1.15 -9.31
CA ASP A 12 1.30 -2.51 -8.79
C ASP A 12 0.12 -2.65 -7.81
N ILE A 13 0.00 -1.69 -6.88
CA ILE A 13 -1.04 -1.71 -5.85
C ILE A 13 -2.36 -1.07 -6.30
N SER A 14 -2.37 -0.30 -7.41
CA SER A 14 -3.57 0.41 -7.89
C SER A 14 -4.74 -0.53 -8.13
N ILE A 15 -4.48 -1.73 -8.64
CA ILE A 15 -5.51 -2.74 -8.88
C ILE A 15 -6.06 -3.22 -7.55
N THR A 16 -5.20 -3.57 -6.59
CA THR A 16 -5.62 -3.99 -5.24
C THR A 16 -6.40 -2.90 -4.51
N VAL A 17 -5.97 -1.65 -4.56
CA VAL A 17 -6.70 -0.55 -3.92
C VAL A 17 -8.08 -0.38 -4.55
N THR A 18 -8.17 -0.46 -5.87
CA THR A 18 -9.47 -0.37 -6.56
C THR A 18 -10.39 -1.52 -6.18
N ASP A 19 -9.86 -2.75 -6.15
CA ASP A 19 -10.58 -3.98 -5.78
C ASP A 19 -11.09 -3.95 -4.34
N ILE A 20 -10.27 -3.46 -3.40
CA ILE A 20 -10.68 -3.25 -1.99
C ILE A 20 -11.87 -2.29 -1.92
N PHE A 21 -11.79 -1.16 -2.64
CA PHE A 21 -12.87 -0.18 -2.65
C PHE A 21 -14.14 -0.73 -3.30
N ASP A 22 -14.02 -1.43 -4.43
CA ASP A 22 -15.13 -2.03 -5.16
C ASP A 22 -15.84 -3.10 -4.34
N SER A 23 -15.07 -4.04 -3.77
CA SER A 23 -15.59 -5.10 -2.90
C SER A 23 -16.26 -4.52 -1.65
N PHE A 24 -15.61 -3.55 -0.99
CA PHE A 24 -16.17 -2.96 0.23
C PHE A 24 -17.43 -2.14 -0.04
N GLU A 25 -17.48 -1.44 -1.18
CA GLU A 25 -18.65 -0.70 -1.64
C GLU A 25 -19.80 -1.64 -2.01
N GLU A 26 -19.54 -2.74 -2.71
CA GLU A 26 -20.54 -3.76 -3.03
C GLU A 26 -21.13 -4.39 -1.76
N GLU A 27 -20.28 -4.73 -0.78
CA GLU A 27 -20.70 -5.38 0.47
C GLU A 27 -21.42 -4.43 1.43
N ASN A 28 -20.94 -3.19 1.57
CA ASN A 28 -21.40 -2.27 2.62
C ASN A 28 -22.22 -1.09 2.09
N ASN A 29 -22.37 -0.94 0.77
CA ASN A 29 -22.97 0.24 0.13
C ASN A 29 -22.36 1.57 0.60
N ARG A 30 -21.07 1.56 0.94
CA ARG A 30 -20.31 2.73 1.38
C ARG A 30 -18.83 2.56 1.09
N LEU A 31 -18.10 3.67 1.06
CA LEU A 31 -16.64 3.65 0.96
C LEU A 31 -16.01 3.20 2.29
N PRO A 32 -14.86 2.49 2.24
CA PRO A 32 -14.08 2.21 3.43
C PRO A 32 -13.58 3.51 4.07
N THR A 33 -13.46 3.50 5.40
CA THR A 33 -12.76 4.56 6.13
C THR A 33 -11.25 4.39 5.96
N MET A 34 -10.46 5.41 6.31
CA MET A 34 -8.99 5.28 6.29
C MET A 34 -8.48 4.12 7.16
N GLU A 35 -9.09 3.88 8.31
CA GLU A 35 -8.70 2.79 9.21
C GLU A 35 -9.06 1.41 8.64
N GLU A 36 -10.25 1.28 8.05
CA GLU A 36 -10.71 0.05 7.41
C GLU A 36 -9.83 -0.28 6.20
N PHE A 37 -9.61 0.71 5.32
CA PHE A 37 -8.73 0.57 4.18
C PHE A 37 -7.32 0.17 4.61
N ARG A 38 -6.74 0.84 5.61
CA ARG A 38 -5.41 0.48 6.13
C ARG A 38 -5.36 -0.94 6.65
N THR A 39 -6.40 -1.39 7.36
CA THR A 39 -6.47 -2.74 7.90
C THR A 39 -6.51 -3.79 6.79
N ILE A 40 -7.37 -3.58 5.78
CA ILE A 40 -7.50 -4.48 4.64
C ILE A 40 -6.20 -4.47 3.82
N PHE A 41 -5.72 -3.28 3.45
CA PHE A 41 -4.52 -3.11 2.65
C PHE A 41 -3.27 -3.64 3.37
N SER A 42 -3.19 -3.54 4.71
CA SER A 42 -2.05 -4.09 5.46
C SER A 42 -1.88 -5.59 5.24
N SER A 43 -2.97 -6.35 5.04
CA SER A 43 -2.90 -7.77 4.72
C SER A 43 -2.32 -8.04 3.31
N HIS A 44 -2.42 -7.07 2.41
CA HIS A 44 -1.82 -7.14 1.07
C HIS A 44 -0.42 -6.50 1.04
N ALA A 45 -0.15 -5.53 1.93
CA ALA A 45 1.10 -4.79 2.00
C ALA A 45 2.30 -5.70 2.18
N GLU A 46 2.17 -6.77 2.97
CA GLU A 46 3.21 -7.79 3.17
C GLU A 46 3.69 -8.41 1.84
N GLN A 47 2.79 -8.56 0.85
CA GLN A 47 3.13 -9.10 -0.47
C GLN A 47 4.01 -8.14 -1.29
N TYR A 48 3.87 -6.83 -1.06
CA TYR A 48 4.59 -5.78 -1.79
C TYR A 48 5.90 -5.36 -1.11
N ILE A 49 5.95 -5.42 0.23
CA ILE A 49 7.15 -5.11 1.01
C ILE A 49 8.18 -6.25 0.87
N GLY A 50 7.68 -7.48 0.72
CA GLY A 50 8.48 -8.70 0.65
C GLY A 50 8.81 -9.25 2.04
N PRO A 51 9.32 -10.50 2.13
CA PRO A 51 9.70 -11.07 3.42
C PRO A 51 10.77 -10.20 4.06
N MET A 52 10.58 -9.88 5.34
CA MET A 52 11.66 -9.35 6.16
C MET A 52 12.75 -10.42 6.16
N ASP A 53 13.92 -10.12 5.59
CA ASP A 53 15.01 -11.09 5.53
C ASP A 53 15.52 -11.37 6.95
N GLU A 54 14.96 -12.41 7.58
CA GLU A 54 15.31 -12.87 8.93
C GLU A 54 16.71 -13.51 8.98
N LEU A 55 17.44 -13.55 7.85
CA LEU A 55 18.75 -14.18 7.69
C LEU A 55 19.94 -13.21 7.76
N ALA A 56 19.72 -11.92 8.07
CA ALA A 56 20.80 -10.94 8.21
C ALA A 56 21.53 -11.03 9.57
N VAL A 57 22.21 -12.16 9.80
CA VAL A 57 23.44 -12.15 10.61
C VAL A 57 24.45 -11.34 9.79
N GLU A 58 24.89 -10.19 10.32
CA GLU A 58 25.76 -9.17 9.69
C GLU A 58 25.00 -7.99 9.01
N GLY A 59 24.62 -6.96 9.79
CA GLY A 59 24.27 -5.63 9.22
C GLY A 59 22.88 -5.06 9.52
N ILE A 60 22.31 -5.36 10.70
CA ILE A 60 20.93 -5.03 11.17
C ILE A 60 20.43 -3.60 10.82
N HIS A 61 21.29 -2.59 10.78
CA HIS A 61 20.85 -1.20 10.50
C HIS A 61 20.53 -0.93 9.02
N GLN A 62 21.23 -1.53 8.06
CA GLN A 62 21.03 -1.20 6.63
C GLN A 62 19.83 -1.92 6.01
N THR A 63 19.50 -3.12 6.48
CA THR A 63 18.36 -3.90 5.99
C THR A 63 17.04 -3.36 6.55
N LEU A 64 17.02 -2.96 7.82
CA LEU A 64 15.85 -2.34 8.45
C LEU A 64 15.50 -0.98 7.83
N ASP A 65 16.51 -0.17 7.49
CA ASP A 65 16.31 1.12 6.84
C ASP A 65 15.70 0.97 5.44
N LYS A 66 16.17 -0.01 4.66
CA LYS A 66 15.62 -0.33 3.33
C LYS A 66 14.18 -0.83 3.39
N HIS A 67 13.86 -1.66 4.38
CA HIS A 67 12.50 -2.17 4.59
C HIS A 67 11.54 -1.05 4.96
N GLN A 68 11.91 -0.22 5.94
CA GLN A 68 11.12 0.96 6.33
C GLN A 68 10.96 1.95 5.17
N HIS A 69 11.99 2.12 4.34
CA HIS A 69 11.93 3.00 3.18
C HIS A 69 10.94 2.49 2.11
N ARG A 70 10.91 1.18 1.86
CA ARG A 70 9.93 0.55 0.97
C ARG A 70 8.52 0.64 1.52
N GLU A 71 8.34 0.30 2.79
CA GLU A 71 7.05 0.39 3.48
C GLU A 71 6.52 1.83 3.42
N GLN A 72 7.36 2.84 3.68
CA GLN A 72 6.96 4.24 3.59
C GLN A 72 6.53 4.63 2.16
N LYS A 73 7.25 4.17 1.13
CA LYS A 73 6.87 4.41 -0.28
C LYS A 73 5.55 3.74 -0.65
N LEU A 74 5.35 2.51 -0.17
CA LEU A 74 4.12 1.75 -0.37
C LEU A 74 2.92 2.47 0.27
N TRP A 75 3.04 2.85 1.54
CA TRP A 75 1.97 3.56 2.24
C TRP A 75 1.68 4.94 1.66
N ARG A 76 2.71 5.63 1.13
CA ARG A 76 2.50 6.86 0.38
C ARG A 76 1.67 6.63 -0.88
N ALA A 77 2.03 5.61 -1.68
CA ALA A 77 1.29 5.28 -2.90
C ALA A 77 -0.14 4.84 -2.58
N ALA A 78 -0.32 4.03 -1.53
CA ALA A 78 -1.63 3.57 -1.07
C ALA A 78 -2.50 4.74 -0.63
N THR A 79 -1.95 5.70 0.13
CA THR A 79 -2.68 6.90 0.58
C THR A 79 -3.08 7.80 -0.60
N GLU A 80 -2.21 7.93 -1.61
CA GLU A 80 -2.53 8.71 -2.81
C GLU A 80 -3.68 8.07 -3.61
N LEU A 81 -3.59 6.76 -3.85
CA LEU A 81 -4.64 6.00 -4.55
C LEU A 81 -5.96 5.99 -3.76
N GLU A 82 -5.90 5.86 -2.44
CA GLU A 82 -7.05 5.94 -1.54
C GLU A 82 -7.75 7.30 -1.67
N SER A 83 -6.97 8.37 -1.71
CA SER A 83 -7.47 9.73 -1.93
C SER A 83 -8.07 9.90 -3.32
N GLU A 84 -7.43 9.35 -4.37
CA GLU A 84 -7.92 9.35 -5.75
C GLU A 84 -9.26 8.60 -5.85
N GLN A 85 -9.35 7.39 -5.30
CA GLN A 85 -10.60 6.59 -5.30
C GLN A 85 -11.73 7.29 -4.56
N ARG A 86 -11.45 7.93 -3.42
CA ARG A 86 -12.46 8.70 -2.69
C ARG A 86 -12.89 9.94 -3.47
N CYS A 87 -11.94 10.65 -4.12
CA CYS A 87 -12.25 11.83 -4.92
C CYS A 87 -13.12 11.46 -6.14
N LEU A 88 -12.75 10.38 -6.85
CA LEU A 88 -13.49 9.88 -8.02
C LEU A 88 -14.93 9.45 -7.71
N ARG A 89 -15.20 8.98 -6.48
CA ARG A 89 -16.54 8.54 -6.04
C ARG A 89 -17.31 9.58 -5.24
N SER A 90 -16.69 10.73 -4.92
CA SER A 90 -17.35 11.86 -4.26
C SER A 90 -17.86 12.93 -5.24
N ASP A 91 -17.60 12.75 -6.55
CA ASP A 91 -18.17 13.53 -7.66
C ASP A 91 -19.43 12.84 -8.22
#